data_AF-A0A7S0MJ77-F1
#
_entry.id   AF-A0A7S0MJ77-F1
#
_cell.length_a   1.000
_cell.length_b   1.000
_cell.length_c   1.000
_cell.angle_alpha   90.00
_cell.angle_beta   90.00
_cell.angle_gamma   90.00
#
_symmetry.space_group_name_H-M   'P 1'
#
loop_
_entity.id
_entity.type
_entity.pdbx_description
1 polymer ?
#
loop_
_entity_poly.entity_id
_entity_poly.type
_entity_poly.pdbx_seq_one_letter_code
_entity_poly.pdbx_strand_id
1 'polypeptide(L)'
;MSEPAVKVKADDVAGLFRKEIQDIVAKMRLKGIVPLLVGFLANGDIAAKKYAEWTGKACEADGIKFEVREVDKMDLESALTAANRDPLVHGIMIYYPCFGAAPSFYGGNMDDYLRDSVPIEKDVEGLCHTYRHHLYHNIRYIDNEDVQFSGGISRPRENGLSGTKKSLLPCTPLAIIKLMEYLKVYDETLPLGNRMAGKNVVVINRSEIVGRPLAAMLANDGADVYSVDLNGVFLMRRGKMLEADDAQEGLIRK
;
A
#
# COMPACT_ATOMS: atom_id res chain seq x y z
N MET A 1 17.12 -8.92 -32.56
CA MET A 1 17.85 -8.84 -31.28
C MET A 1 17.11 -7.82 -30.44
N SER A 2 16.70 -8.16 -29.23
CA SER A 2 16.06 -7.19 -28.32
C SER A 2 17.10 -6.18 -27.86
N GLU A 3 16.70 -4.91 -27.76
CA GLU A 3 17.52 -3.89 -27.12
C GLU A 3 17.76 -4.24 -25.63
N PRO A 4 18.92 -3.88 -25.06
CA PRO A 4 19.20 -4.11 -23.65
C PRO A 4 18.22 -3.32 -22.78
N ALA A 5 17.83 -3.90 -21.64
CA ALA A 5 16.95 -3.23 -20.70
C ALA A 5 17.61 -1.96 -20.12
N VAL A 6 16.81 -0.91 -19.92
CA VAL A 6 17.25 0.33 -19.28
C VAL A 6 17.14 0.20 -17.77
N LYS A 7 18.22 0.54 -17.05
CA LYS A 7 18.21 0.60 -15.59
C LYS A 7 17.56 1.89 -15.12
N VAL A 8 16.58 1.77 -14.23
CA VAL A 8 15.87 2.89 -13.60
C VAL A 8 16.18 2.89 -12.11
N LYS A 9 16.60 4.02 -11.55
CA LYS A 9 16.84 4.14 -10.10
C LYS A 9 15.57 4.63 -9.41
N ALA A 10 15.26 4.04 -8.25
CA ALA A 10 14.10 4.45 -7.45
C ALA A 10 14.18 5.92 -7.03
N ASP A 11 15.39 6.42 -6.71
CA ASP A 11 15.60 7.80 -6.28
C ASP A 11 15.21 8.84 -7.34
N ASP A 12 15.42 8.53 -8.63
CA ASP A 12 15.06 9.43 -9.73
C ASP A 12 13.54 9.64 -9.78
N VAL A 13 12.77 8.57 -9.55
CA VAL A 13 11.31 8.60 -9.51
C VAL A 13 10.81 9.27 -8.23
N ALA A 14 11.40 8.91 -7.09
CA ALA A 14 11.04 9.49 -5.79
C ALA A 14 11.27 11.02 -5.75
N GLY A 15 12.35 11.49 -6.40
CA GLY A 15 12.71 12.91 -6.47
C GLY A 15 11.62 13.80 -7.04
N LEU A 16 10.75 13.29 -7.92
CA LEU A 16 9.62 14.02 -8.50
C LEU A 16 8.57 14.42 -7.47
N PHE A 17 8.42 13.64 -6.40
CA PHE A 17 7.40 13.84 -5.36
C PHE A 17 7.93 14.63 -4.15
N ARG A 18 9.25 14.66 -3.95
CA ARG A 18 9.85 15.30 -2.76
C ARG A 18 9.52 16.77 -2.63
N LYS A 19 9.53 17.51 -3.74
CA LYS A 19 9.21 18.95 -3.70
C LYS A 19 7.77 19.20 -3.22
N GLU A 20 6.82 18.42 -3.71
CA GLU A 20 5.42 18.53 -3.28
C GLU A 20 5.28 18.24 -1.78
N ILE A 21 5.94 17.18 -1.29
CA ILE A 21 5.96 16.81 0.13
C ILE A 21 6.55 17.95 0.97
N GLN A 22 7.71 18.47 0.57
CA GLN A 22 8.38 19.57 1.28
C GLN A 22 7.53 20.84 1.33
N ASP A 23 6.86 21.20 0.23
CA ASP A 23 5.96 22.35 0.18
C ASP A 23 4.74 22.17 1.11
N ILE A 24 4.20 20.95 1.20
CA ILE A 24 3.11 20.61 2.14
C ILE A 24 3.60 20.73 3.58
N VAL A 25 4.74 20.11 3.91
CA VAL A 25 5.33 20.15 5.26
C VAL A 25 5.67 21.58 5.67
N ALA A 26 6.20 22.41 4.77
CA ALA A 26 6.46 23.82 5.02
C ALA A 26 5.18 24.59 5.38
N LYS A 27 4.07 24.35 4.67
CA LYS A 27 2.77 24.95 5.00
C LYS A 27 2.21 24.47 6.35
N MET A 28 2.46 23.21 6.72
CA MET A 28 2.08 22.70 8.05
C MET A 28 2.88 23.37 9.17
N ARG A 29 4.18 23.58 8.95
CA ARG A 29 5.07 24.27 9.90
C ARG A 29 4.63 25.71 10.17
N LEU A 30 4.14 26.43 9.16
CA LEU A 30 3.57 27.78 9.34
C LEU A 30 2.34 27.78 10.27
N LYS A 31 1.65 26.65 10.41
CA LYS A 31 0.54 26.45 11.35
C LYS A 31 0.99 25.87 12.70
N GLY A 32 2.30 25.80 12.95
CA GLY A 32 2.87 25.21 14.16
C GLY A 32 2.85 23.69 14.20
N ILE A 33 2.56 23.01 13.08
CA ILE A 33 2.48 21.55 13.01
C ILE A 33 3.76 21.00 12.40
N VAL A 34 4.42 20.09 13.12
CA VAL A 34 5.54 19.29 12.61
C VAL A 34 5.13 17.83 12.67
N PRO A 35 4.86 17.17 11.53
CA PRO A 35 4.45 15.78 11.51
C PRO A 35 5.52 14.88 12.16
N LEU A 36 5.06 13.97 13.00
CA LEU A 36 5.87 12.90 13.60
C LEU A 36 5.37 11.56 13.06
N LEU A 37 6.25 10.86 12.36
CA LEU A 37 6.08 9.48 11.95
C LEU A 37 6.87 8.56 12.90
N VAL A 38 6.19 7.58 13.48
CA VAL A 38 6.80 6.56 14.33
C VAL A 38 6.89 5.25 13.55
N GLY A 39 8.09 4.69 13.45
CA GLY A 39 8.33 3.36 12.89
C GLY A 39 8.59 2.33 14.00
N PHE A 40 7.84 1.23 14.00
CA PHE A 40 8.04 0.13 14.95
C PHE A 40 8.90 -0.98 14.37
N LEU A 41 10.01 -1.27 15.03
CA LEU A 41 10.90 -2.38 14.69
C LEU A 41 10.89 -3.40 15.83
N ALA A 42 10.39 -4.60 15.54
CA ALA A 42 10.25 -5.67 16.53
C ALA A 42 10.89 -6.99 16.09
N ASN A 43 11.68 -6.95 15.01
CA ASN A 43 12.46 -8.07 14.54
C ASN A 43 13.96 -7.76 14.65
N GLY A 44 14.78 -8.79 14.81
CA GLY A 44 16.24 -8.66 14.83
C GLY A 44 16.87 -8.51 13.43
N ASP A 45 16.07 -8.21 12.40
CA ASP A 45 16.54 -8.23 11.02
C ASP A 45 17.37 -6.97 10.68
N ILE A 46 18.62 -7.20 10.28
CA ILE A 46 19.56 -6.15 9.85
C ILE A 46 19.02 -5.40 8.63
N ALA A 47 18.30 -6.08 7.73
CA ALA A 47 17.71 -5.44 6.56
C ALA A 47 16.59 -4.47 6.95
N ALA A 48 15.71 -4.86 7.88
CA ALA A 48 14.67 -4.00 8.42
C ALA A 48 15.26 -2.76 9.13
N LYS A 49 16.35 -2.95 9.91
CA LYS A 49 17.05 -1.82 10.55
C LYS A 49 17.61 -0.82 9.54
N LYS A 50 18.29 -1.30 8.50
CA LYS A 50 18.81 -0.43 7.42
C LYS A 50 17.67 0.28 6.68
N TYR A 51 16.57 -0.41 6.43
CA TYR A 51 15.41 0.19 5.80
C TYR A 51 14.82 1.31 6.66
N ALA A 52 14.70 1.10 7.98
CA ALA A 52 14.27 2.14 8.92
C ALA A 52 15.20 3.35 8.96
N GLU A 53 16.52 3.14 8.90
CA GLU A 53 17.50 4.24 8.79
C GLU A 53 17.31 5.05 7.50
N TRP A 54 17.05 4.40 6.36
CA TRP A 54 16.77 5.09 5.10
C TRP A 54 15.44 5.85 5.14
N THR A 55 14.40 5.28 5.75
CA THR A 55 13.12 5.99 5.99
C THR A 55 13.36 7.24 6.82
N GLY A 56 14.14 7.16 7.91
CA GLY A 56 14.46 8.29 8.75
C GLY A 56 15.20 9.40 8.01
N LYS A 57 16.24 9.07 7.25
CA LYS A 57 16.98 10.04 6.42
C LYS A 57 16.07 10.72 5.39
N ALA A 58 15.14 9.98 4.79
CA ALA A 58 14.18 10.55 3.84
C ALA A 58 13.21 11.52 4.54
N CYS A 59 12.64 11.11 5.68
CA CYS A 59 11.76 11.96 6.48
C CYS A 59 12.45 13.26 6.91
N GLU A 60 13.66 13.17 7.44
CA GLU A 60 14.45 14.34 7.86
C GLU A 60 14.71 15.30 6.70
N ALA A 61 15.11 14.77 5.53
CA ALA A 61 15.34 15.56 4.33
C ALA A 61 14.07 16.29 3.85
N ASP A 62 12.90 15.70 4.07
CA ASP A 62 11.60 16.27 3.68
C ASP A 62 10.92 17.05 4.81
N GLY A 63 11.59 17.18 5.96
CA GLY A 63 11.16 17.99 7.10
C GLY A 63 10.13 17.33 8.03
N ILE A 64 9.99 16.01 7.95
CA ILE A 64 9.13 15.18 8.79
C ILE A 64 9.98 14.67 9.96
N LYS A 65 9.47 14.77 11.20
CA LYS A 65 10.13 14.12 12.34
C LYS A 65 9.91 12.61 12.24
N PHE A 66 10.96 11.84 12.45
CA PHE A 66 10.90 10.40 12.44
C PHE A 66 11.49 9.83 13.73
N GLU A 67 10.81 8.85 14.30
CA GLU A 67 11.23 8.14 15.50
C GLU A 67 11.14 6.64 15.25
N VAL A 68 12.25 5.92 15.42
CA VAL A 68 12.24 4.45 15.42
C VAL A 68 12.10 3.96 16.84
N ARG A 69 11.06 3.17 17.09
CA ARG A 69 10.86 2.45 18.36
C ARG A 69 11.24 0.99 18.15
N GLU A 70 12.45 0.64 18.57
CA GLU A 70 12.86 -0.77 18.66
C GLU A 70 12.31 -1.35 19.95
N VAL A 71 11.47 -2.38 19.84
CA VAL A 71 10.77 -3.03 20.96
C VAL A 71 10.88 -4.54 20.86
N ASP A 72 10.78 -5.25 21.98
CA ASP A 72 10.58 -6.70 21.91
C ASP A 72 9.23 -6.98 21.23
N LYS A 73 9.17 -8.03 20.42
CA LYS A 73 7.91 -8.42 19.74
C LYS A 73 6.76 -8.59 20.73
N MET A 74 7.00 -9.10 21.94
CA MET A 74 5.98 -9.29 22.96
C MET A 74 5.44 -7.97 23.52
N ASP A 75 6.22 -6.89 23.45
CA ASP A 75 5.83 -5.55 23.90
C ASP A 75 5.23 -4.68 22.78
N LEU A 76 5.31 -5.14 21.52
CA LEU A 76 4.90 -4.37 20.34
C LEU A 76 3.45 -3.91 20.40
N GLU A 77 2.51 -4.79 20.78
CA GLU A 77 1.08 -4.44 20.89
C GLU A 77 0.84 -3.30 21.89
N SER A 78 1.51 -3.36 23.04
CA SER A 78 1.40 -2.33 24.09
C SER A 78 2.00 -1.00 23.64
N ALA A 79 3.17 -1.04 23.01
CA ALA A 79 3.84 0.15 22.49
C ALA A 79 3.04 0.80 21.34
N LEU A 80 2.45 -0.02 20.46
CA LEU A 80 1.57 0.43 19.39
C LEU A 80 0.29 1.08 19.95
N THR A 81 -0.33 0.46 20.95
CA THR A 81 -1.50 1.00 21.64
C THR A 81 -1.21 2.38 22.25
N ALA A 82 -0.03 2.57 22.83
CA ALA A 82 0.40 3.88 23.34
C ALA A 82 0.54 4.92 22.21
N ALA A 83 1.21 4.57 21.10
CA ALA A 83 1.37 5.46 19.94
C ALA A 83 0.04 5.83 19.27
N ASN A 84 -0.91 4.89 19.22
CA ASN A 84 -2.26 5.12 18.70
C ASN A 84 -2.97 6.24 19.46
N ARG A 85 -2.77 6.33 20.79
CA ARG A 85 -3.41 7.34 21.66
C ARG A 85 -2.63 8.64 21.79
N ASP A 86 -1.36 8.66 21.41
CA ASP A 86 -0.51 9.85 21.54
C ASP A 86 -0.90 10.92 20.50
N PRO A 87 -1.37 12.11 20.91
CA PRO A 87 -1.74 13.18 19.98
C PRO A 87 -0.53 13.81 19.25
N LEU A 88 0.69 13.57 19.72
CA LEU A 88 1.92 14.04 19.06
C LEU A 88 2.35 13.13 17.91
N VAL A 89 1.89 11.87 17.89
CA VAL A 89 2.16 10.92 16.82
C VAL A 89 1.13 11.10 15.72
N HIS A 90 1.59 11.49 14.53
CA HIS A 90 0.72 11.80 13.39
C HIS A 90 0.62 10.63 12.40
N GLY A 91 1.64 9.77 12.37
CA GLY A 91 1.70 8.60 11.51
C GLY A 91 2.44 7.46 12.19
N ILE A 92 2.07 6.23 11.84
CA ILE A 92 2.61 4.98 12.37
C ILE A 92 2.87 4.04 11.19
N MET A 93 4.03 3.38 11.22
CA MET A 93 4.34 2.26 10.34
C MET A 93 4.99 1.11 11.12
N ILE A 94 4.86 -0.11 10.62
CA ILE A 94 5.38 -1.32 11.28
C ILE A 94 6.29 -2.06 10.30
N TYR A 95 7.52 -2.37 10.73
CA TYR A 95 8.46 -3.15 9.93
C TYR A 95 8.17 -4.65 10.04
N TYR A 96 7.34 -5.17 9.14
CA TYR A 96 7.00 -6.58 9.03
C TYR A 96 8.14 -7.43 8.42
N PRO A 97 8.15 -8.76 8.67
CA PRO A 97 7.29 -9.49 9.62
C PRO A 97 7.77 -9.29 11.07
N CYS A 98 6.84 -9.26 12.02
CA CYS A 98 7.17 -9.19 13.46
C CYS A 98 7.05 -10.57 14.13
N PHE A 99 5.97 -11.29 13.82
CA PHE A 99 5.67 -12.62 14.34
C PHE A 99 5.70 -13.71 13.27
N GLY A 100 5.78 -13.34 11.99
CA GLY A 100 5.80 -14.30 10.88
C GLY A 100 4.48 -15.07 10.78
N ALA A 101 4.55 -16.36 10.46
CA ALA A 101 3.37 -17.22 10.33
C ALA A 101 2.79 -17.70 11.68
N ALA A 102 3.23 -17.13 12.80
CA ALA A 102 2.74 -17.53 14.12
C ALA A 102 1.25 -17.13 14.28
N PRO A 103 0.40 -18.03 14.80
CA PRO A 103 -0.99 -17.73 15.05
C PRO A 103 -1.13 -16.67 16.16
N SER A 104 -2.19 -15.87 16.09
CA SER A 104 -2.52 -14.90 17.14
C SER A 104 -3.63 -15.42 18.07
N PHE A 105 -3.72 -14.88 19.28
CA PHE A 105 -4.87 -15.10 20.18
C PHE A 105 -6.16 -14.45 19.66
N TYR A 106 -6.06 -13.58 18.66
CA TYR A 106 -7.16 -12.86 18.02
C TYR A 106 -7.66 -13.54 16.72
N GLY A 107 -7.16 -14.75 16.43
CA GLY A 107 -7.39 -15.45 15.17
C GLY A 107 -6.42 -15.01 14.07
N GLY A 108 -6.29 -15.81 13.01
CA GLY A 108 -5.32 -15.53 11.94
C GLY A 108 -3.87 -15.44 12.45
N ASN A 109 -3.08 -14.54 11.85
CA ASN A 109 -1.70 -14.26 12.28
C ASN A 109 -1.60 -12.93 13.07
N MET A 110 -0.56 -12.79 13.89
CA MET A 110 -0.40 -11.62 14.78
C MET A 110 -0.06 -10.34 14.02
N ASP A 111 0.68 -10.45 12.92
CA ASP A 111 1.04 -9.30 12.07
C ASP A 111 -0.21 -8.66 11.43
N ASP A 112 -1.21 -9.47 11.05
CA ASP A 112 -2.50 -9.03 10.54
C ASP A 112 -3.28 -8.25 11.59
N TYR A 113 -3.32 -8.77 12.82
CA TYR A 113 -3.97 -8.11 13.95
C TYR A 113 -3.31 -6.75 14.24
N LEU A 114 -1.98 -6.72 14.34
CA LEU A 114 -1.23 -5.49 14.62
C LEU A 114 -1.46 -4.43 13.54
N ARG A 115 -1.40 -4.85 12.26
CA ARG A 115 -1.71 -3.99 11.12
C ARG A 115 -3.09 -3.36 11.23
N ASP A 116 -4.09 -4.17 11.54
CA ASP A 116 -5.49 -3.73 11.58
C ASP A 116 -5.84 -2.96 12.88
N SER A 117 -4.93 -2.97 13.86
CA SER A 117 -5.03 -2.17 15.09
C SER A 117 -4.52 -0.73 14.94
N VAL A 118 -3.81 -0.40 13.85
CA VAL A 118 -3.38 0.98 13.56
C VAL A 118 -4.59 1.82 13.15
N PRO A 119 -4.86 2.96 13.81
CA PRO A 119 -5.96 3.85 13.44
C PRO A 119 -5.81 4.32 12.00
N ILE A 120 -6.93 4.38 11.27
CA ILE A 120 -6.96 4.76 9.85
C ILE A 120 -6.31 6.13 9.60
N GLU A 121 -6.41 7.08 10.54
CA GLU A 121 -5.82 8.41 10.44
C GLU A 121 -4.31 8.43 10.66
N LYS A 122 -3.75 7.38 11.26
CA LYS A 122 -2.32 7.24 11.55
C LYS A 122 -1.63 6.18 10.68
N ASP A 123 -2.37 5.31 10.01
CA ASP A 123 -1.84 4.30 9.10
C ASP A 123 -1.32 4.93 7.81
N VAL A 124 -0.03 5.25 7.79
CA VAL A 124 0.63 5.90 6.63
C VAL A 124 0.92 4.93 5.50
N GLU A 125 0.89 3.62 5.77
CA GLU A 125 1.18 2.58 4.78
C GLU A 125 -0.06 2.16 4.01
N GLY A 126 -1.26 2.52 4.48
CA GLY A 126 -2.52 2.22 3.81
C GLY A 126 -2.94 0.75 3.96
N LEU A 127 -2.55 0.12 5.08
CA LEU A 127 -2.58 -1.33 5.27
C LEU A 127 -3.75 -1.83 6.14
N CYS A 128 -4.40 -0.97 6.93
CA CYS A 128 -5.54 -1.36 7.75
C CYS A 128 -6.68 -1.91 6.89
N HIS A 129 -7.53 -2.72 7.51
CA HIS A 129 -8.65 -3.38 6.86
C HIS A 129 -9.52 -2.43 6.03
N THR A 130 -9.81 -1.22 6.54
CA THR A 130 -10.66 -0.25 5.84
C THR A 130 -10.03 0.21 4.52
N TYR A 131 -8.74 0.56 4.49
CA TYR A 131 -8.07 0.96 3.26
C TYR A 131 -7.99 -0.18 2.25
N ARG A 132 -7.70 -1.40 2.71
CA ARG A 132 -7.70 -2.59 1.84
C ARG A 132 -9.10 -2.88 1.29
N HIS A 133 -10.14 -2.79 2.11
CA HIS A 133 -11.53 -2.93 1.68
C HIS A 133 -11.87 -1.89 0.61
N HIS A 134 -11.60 -0.61 0.86
CA HIS A 134 -11.82 0.45 -0.12
C HIS A 134 -11.11 0.20 -1.44
N LEU A 135 -9.86 -0.27 -1.40
CA LEU A 135 -9.10 -0.64 -2.59
C LEU A 135 -9.83 -1.72 -3.41
N TYR A 136 -10.23 -2.83 -2.79
CA TYR A 136 -10.87 -3.94 -3.52
C TYR A 136 -12.26 -3.60 -4.04
N HIS A 137 -12.94 -2.62 -3.43
CA HIS A 137 -14.27 -2.16 -3.83
C HIS A 137 -14.26 -0.84 -4.61
N ASN A 138 -13.09 -0.33 -5.01
CA ASN A 138 -12.93 0.93 -5.75
C ASN A 138 -13.57 2.16 -5.05
N ILE A 139 -13.59 2.17 -3.71
CA ILE A 139 -14.07 3.30 -2.90
C ILE A 139 -12.94 4.33 -2.79
N ARG A 140 -13.21 5.58 -3.19
CA ARG A 140 -12.16 6.62 -3.32
C ARG A 140 -12.05 7.55 -2.11
N TYR A 141 -13.09 7.65 -1.29
CA TYR A 141 -13.16 8.58 -0.17
C TYR A 141 -13.61 7.87 1.10
N ILE A 142 -12.97 8.20 2.22
CA ILE A 142 -13.26 7.64 3.55
C ILE A 142 -14.53 8.24 4.13
N ASP A 143 -14.79 9.52 3.84
CA ASP A 143 -15.91 10.31 4.34
C ASP A 143 -17.14 10.26 3.44
N ASN A 144 -17.21 9.29 2.53
CA ASN A 144 -18.37 9.14 1.67
C ASN A 144 -19.56 8.63 2.50
N GLU A 145 -20.67 9.37 2.51
CA GLU A 145 -21.86 9.09 3.33
C GLU A 145 -22.46 7.70 3.05
N ASP A 146 -22.24 7.17 1.83
CA ASP A 146 -22.67 5.84 1.38
C ASP A 146 -21.89 4.66 2.00
N VAL A 147 -20.82 4.93 2.78
CA VAL A 147 -19.94 3.91 3.38
C VAL A 147 -20.23 3.71 4.87
N GLN A 148 -21.38 4.18 5.38
CA GLN A 148 -21.83 3.79 6.72
C GLN A 148 -22.06 2.28 6.76
N PHE A 149 -21.12 1.58 7.40
CA PHE A 149 -21.11 0.13 7.56
C PHE A 149 -22.16 -0.30 8.58
N SER A 150 -23.43 -0.31 8.19
CA SER A 150 -24.52 -0.92 8.96
C SER A 150 -24.72 -2.38 8.52
N GLY A 151 -23.75 -3.26 8.84
CA GLY A 151 -23.95 -4.72 8.86
C GLY A 151 -24.51 -5.41 7.60
N GLY A 152 -24.36 -4.82 6.42
CA GLY A 152 -24.89 -5.36 5.16
C GLY A 152 -24.02 -5.02 3.96
N ILE A 153 -24.19 -5.77 2.86
CA ILE A 153 -23.46 -5.58 1.60
C ILE A 153 -23.94 -4.27 0.96
N SER A 154 -23.31 -3.15 1.31
CA SER A 154 -23.48 -1.88 0.60
C SER A 154 -22.82 -1.99 -0.76
N ARG A 155 -23.61 -2.05 -1.83
CA ARG A 155 -23.10 -1.91 -3.20
C ARG A 155 -22.71 -0.44 -3.41
N PRO A 156 -21.46 -0.12 -3.81
CA PRO A 156 -21.15 1.24 -4.23
C PRO A 156 -22.01 1.60 -5.44
N ARG A 157 -22.61 2.81 -5.45
CA ARG A 157 -23.08 3.40 -6.71
C ARG A 157 -21.87 3.57 -7.64
N GLU A 158 -22.10 3.49 -8.96
CA GLU A 158 -21.06 3.59 -10.01
C GLU A 158 -20.16 4.83 -9.92
N ASN A 159 -20.51 5.82 -9.08
CA ASN A 159 -19.83 7.09 -8.93
C ASN A 159 -19.42 7.38 -7.49
N GLY A 160 -18.59 6.54 -6.85
CA GLY A 160 -17.95 6.80 -5.54
C GLY A 160 -16.98 8.00 -5.53
N LEU A 161 -17.39 9.11 -6.14
CA LEU A 161 -16.65 10.31 -6.50
C LEU A 161 -16.87 11.47 -5.52
N SER A 162 -17.81 11.36 -4.58
CA SER A 162 -18.08 12.39 -3.58
C SER A 162 -17.36 12.10 -2.27
N GLY A 163 -16.67 13.11 -1.75
CA GLY A 163 -15.95 13.10 -0.49
C GLY A 163 -14.81 14.11 -0.48
N THR A 164 -14.32 14.46 0.71
CA THR A 164 -13.21 15.39 0.90
C THR A 164 -11.94 14.69 1.37
N LYS A 165 -12.06 13.49 1.96
CA LYS A 165 -10.95 12.71 2.50
C LYS A 165 -10.69 11.47 1.66
N LYS A 166 -9.66 11.52 0.82
CA LYS A 166 -9.28 10.39 -0.03
C LYS A 166 -8.89 9.17 0.81
N SER A 167 -9.32 8.00 0.36
CA SER A 167 -8.84 6.72 0.90
C SER A 167 -7.39 6.49 0.47
N LEU A 168 -6.52 6.13 1.41
CA LEU A 168 -5.14 5.76 1.09
C LEU A 168 -5.10 4.40 0.39
N LEU A 169 -4.03 4.19 -0.36
CA LEU A 169 -3.70 2.96 -1.06
C LEU A 169 -2.40 2.42 -0.46
N PRO A 170 -2.22 1.08 -0.40
CA PRO A 170 -0.99 0.48 0.08
C PRO A 170 0.25 1.05 -0.63
N CYS A 171 1.19 1.57 0.14
CA CYS A 171 2.30 2.38 -0.37
C CYS A 171 3.21 1.63 -1.36
N THR A 172 3.49 0.35 -1.13
CA THR A 172 4.35 -0.47 -2.01
C THR A 172 3.72 -0.74 -3.38
N PRO A 173 2.48 -1.27 -3.48
CA PRO A 173 1.74 -1.33 -4.74
C PRO A 173 1.61 0.02 -5.45
N LEU A 174 1.33 1.09 -4.70
CA LEU A 174 1.23 2.44 -5.25
C LEU A 174 2.57 2.90 -5.84
N ALA A 175 3.69 2.65 -5.17
CA ALA A 175 5.02 2.99 -5.65
C ALA A 175 5.36 2.27 -6.97
N ILE A 176 4.97 1.00 -7.10
CA ILE A 176 5.14 0.24 -8.36
C ILE A 176 4.32 0.88 -9.49
N ILE A 177 3.07 1.28 -9.23
CA ILE A 177 2.25 1.98 -10.22
C ILE A 177 2.87 3.33 -10.59
N LYS A 178 3.38 4.11 -9.61
CA LYS A 178 4.08 5.37 -9.89
C LYS A 178 5.33 5.18 -10.72
N LEU A 179 6.06 4.08 -10.51
CA LEU A 179 7.18 3.70 -11.37
C LEU A 179 6.70 3.36 -12.80
N MET A 180 5.59 2.63 -12.96
CA MET A 180 5.03 2.32 -14.28
C MET A 180 4.50 3.57 -15.02
N GLU A 181 3.89 4.51 -14.29
CA GLU A 181 3.50 5.82 -14.82
C GLU A 181 4.73 6.63 -15.28
N TYR A 182 5.80 6.65 -14.47
CA TYR A 182 7.07 7.30 -14.83
C TYR A 182 7.66 6.72 -16.12
N LEU A 183 7.59 5.39 -16.28
CA LEU A 183 8.07 4.67 -17.45
C LEU A 183 7.12 4.72 -18.66
N LYS A 184 6.03 5.48 -18.59
CA LYS A 184 5.04 5.62 -19.68
C LYS A 184 4.45 4.28 -20.14
N VAL A 185 4.33 3.32 -19.21
CA VAL A 185 3.65 2.04 -19.46
C VAL A 185 2.14 2.24 -19.57
N TYR A 186 1.60 3.19 -18.79
CA TYR A 186 0.21 3.60 -18.81
C TYR A 186 -0.10 4.42 -20.06
N ASP A 187 -1.16 4.07 -20.77
CA ASP A 187 -1.65 4.83 -21.93
C ASP A 187 -2.48 6.02 -21.45
N GLU A 188 -1.88 7.21 -21.46
CA GLU A 188 -2.52 8.46 -21.04
C GLU A 188 -3.63 8.94 -22.00
N THR A 189 -3.75 8.35 -23.21
CA THR A 189 -4.83 8.65 -24.16
C THR A 189 -6.15 7.97 -23.77
N LEU A 190 -6.07 6.91 -22.95
CA LEU A 190 -7.24 6.21 -22.42
C LEU A 190 -7.79 6.89 -21.16
N PRO A 191 -9.11 6.76 -20.90
CA PRO A 191 -9.72 7.33 -19.71
C PRO A 191 -9.13 6.75 -18.42
N LEU A 192 -9.20 7.53 -17.34
CA LEU A 192 -8.75 7.08 -16.02
C LEU A 192 -9.45 5.77 -15.62
N GLY A 193 -8.70 4.84 -15.03
CA GLY A 193 -9.17 3.50 -14.72
C GLY A 193 -9.23 2.56 -15.92
N ASN A 194 -8.78 2.97 -17.12
CA ASN A 194 -8.66 2.13 -18.32
C ASN A 194 -7.29 2.21 -18.97
N ARG A 195 -6.33 2.91 -18.36
CA ARG A 195 -5.00 3.20 -18.93
C ARG A 195 -4.11 1.97 -19.11
N MET A 196 -4.49 0.84 -18.53
CA MET A 196 -3.80 -0.44 -18.71
C MET A 196 -4.61 -1.42 -19.58
N ALA A 197 -5.67 -0.97 -20.26
CA ALA A 197 -6.45 -1.82 -21.14
C ALA A 197 -5.59 -2.48 -22.24
N GLY A 198 -5.83 -3.77 -22.47
CA GLY A 198 -5.07 -4.56 -23.45
C GLY A 198 -3.66 -4.97 -23.01
N LYS A 199 -3.22 -4.59 -21.80
CA LYS A 199 -1.96 -5.07 -21.21
C LYS A 199 -2.19 -6.38 -20.46
N ASN A 200 -1.27 -7.33 -20.65
CA ASN A 200 -1.15 -8.51 -19.80
C ASN A 200 -0.04 -8.27 -18.77
N VAL A 201 -0.33 -8.49 -17.50
CA VAL A 201 0.65 -8.34 -16.40
C VAL A 201 0.71 -9.62 -15.59
N VAL A 202 1.91 -10.02 -15.18
CA VAL A 202 2.11 -11.15 -14.26
C VAL A 202 2.62 -10.62 -12.93
N VAL A 203 1.95 -10.96 -11.84
CA VAL A 203 2.37 -10.63 -10.47
C VAL A 203 2.72 -11.93 -9.76
N ILE A 204 4.01 -12.16 -9.51
CA ILE A 204 4.53 -13.32 -8.78
C ILE A 204 4.60 -12.96 -7.29
N ASN A 205 3.48 -13.13 -6.60
CA ASN A 205 3.23 -12.95 -5.16
C ASN A 205 1.71 -12.68 -5.01
N ARG A 206 1.07 -13.27 -4.00
CA ARG A 206 -0.35 -12.99 -3.67
C ARG A 206 -0.58 -12.66 -2.19
N SER A 207 0.44 -12.15 -1.50
CA SER A 207 0.33 -11.62 -0.14
C SER A 207 -0.65 -10.45 -0.02
N GLU A 208 -1.22 -10.30 1.18
CA GLU A 208 -2.14 -9.22 1.55
C GLU A 208 -1.49 -7.84 1.60
N ILE A 209 -0.16 -7.78 1.71
CA ILE A 209 0.59 -6.51 1.85
C ILE A 209 0.91 -5.92 0.48
N VAL A 210 1.34 -6.75 -0.48
CA VAL A 210 1.86 -6.26 -1.78
C VAL A 210 1.19 -6.94 -2.96
N GLY A 211 1.26 -8.28 -3.04
CA GLY A 211 0.93 -9.03 -4.25
C GLY A 211 -0.53 -8.87 -4.68
N ARG A 212 -1.47 -9.20 -3.80
CA ARG A 212 -2.90 -9.12 -4.10
C ARG A 212 -3.37 -7.67 -4.29
N PRO A 213 -2.98 -6.70 -3.44
CA PRO A 213 -3.27 -5.28 -3.71
C PRO A 213 -2.77 -4.78 -5.08
N LEU A 214 -1.52 -5.07 -5.45
CA LEU A 214 -0.95 -4.65 -6.74
C LEU A 214 -1.74 -5.23 -7.91
N ALA A 215 -2.04 -6.53 -7.85
CA ALA A 215 -2.80 -7.20 -8.89
C ALA A 215 -4.21 -6.61 -9.04
N ALA A 216 -4.88 -6.31 -7.93
CA ALA A 216 -6.19 -5.66 -7.94
C ALA A 216 -6.13 -4.25 -8.55
N MET A 217 -5.15 -3.42 -8.18
CA MET A 217 -5.00 -2.06 -8.71
C MET A 217 -4.80 -2.06 -10.23
N LEU A 218 -3.89 -2.89 -10.74
CA LEU A 218 -3.62 -3.02 -12.17
C LEU A 218 -4.83 -3.55 -12.94
N ALA A 219 -5.55 -4.53 -12.38
CA ALA A 219 -6.77 -5.06 -12.98
C ALA A 219 -7.90 -4.03 -12.99
N ASN A 220 -7.99 -3.18 -11.96
CA ASN A 220 -8.95 -2.07 -11.90
C ASN A 220 -8.62 -0.95 -12.89
N ASP A 221 -7.35 -0.80 -13.27
CA ASP A 221 -6.90 0.09 -14.35
C ASP A 221 -7.07 -0.50 -15.76
N GLY A 222 -7.59 -1.72 -15.87
CA GLY A 222 -8.00 -2.36 -17.13
C GLY A 222 -7.06 -3.47 -17.65
N ALA A 223 -5.98 -3.79 -16.92
CA ALA A 223 -5.09 -4.90 -17.30
C ALA A 223 -5.77 -6.27 -17.10
N ASP A 224 -5.32 -7.25 -17.89
CA ASP A 224 -5.46 -8.66 -17.55
C ASP A 224 -4.27 -9.04 -16.66
N VAL A 225 -4.53 -9.39 -15.40
CA VAL A 225 -3.46 -9.65 -14.43
C VAL A 225 -3.45 -11.10 -14.00
N TYR A 226 -2.35 -11.81 -14.27
CA TYR A 226 -2.11 -13.15 -13.80
C TYR A 226 -1.40 -13.10 -12.44
N SER A 227 -2.14 -13.39 -11.38
CA SER A 227 -1.64 -13.43 -10.02
C SER A 227 -1.19 -14.85 -9.67
N VAL A 228 0.11 -15.00 -9.42
CA VAL A 228 0.77 -16.29 -9.21
C VAL A 228 1.27 -16.39 -7.77
N ASP A 229 1.01 -17.52 -7.11
CA ASP A 229 1.67 -17.91 -5.86
C ASP A 229 1.93 -19.42 -5.82
N LEU A 230 2.26 -19.94 -4.63
CA LEU A 230 2.54 -21.37 -4.41
C LEU A 230 1.35 -22.30 -4.67
N ASN A 231 0.13 -21.78 -4.68
CA ASN A 231 -1.12 -22.53 -4.80
C ASN A 231 -1.74 -22.44 -6.21
N GLY A 232 -1.10 -21.75 -7.16
CA GLY A 232 -1.53 -21.68 -8.56
C GLY A 232 -1.73 -20.27 -9.10
N VAL A 233 -2.32 -20.20 -10.29
CA VAL A 233 -2.48 -18.97 -11.07
C VAL A 233 -3.94 -18.54 -11.13
N PHE A 234 -4.19 -17.26 -10.85
CA PHE A 234 -5.50 -16.63 -11.03
C PHE A 234 -5.43 -15.49 -12.03
N LEU A 235 -6.42 -15.41 -12.92
CA LEU A 235 -6.64 -14.25 -13.77
C LEU A 235 -7.56 -13.26 -13.06
N MET A 236 -7.04 -12.07 -12.79
CA MET A 236 -7.75 -10.95 -12.19
C MET A 236 -8.14 -9.92 -13.27
N ARG A 237 -9.44 -9.56 -13.28
CA ARG A 237 -10.04 -8.55 -14.17
C ARG A 237 -11.08 -7.75 -13.40
N ARG A 238 -10.87 -6.44 -13.19
CA ARG A 238 -11.86 -5.50 -12.60
C ARG A 238 -12.77 -6.11 -11.52
N GLY A 239 -12.19 -6.46 -10.37
CA GLY A 239 -12.93 -7.03 -9.23
C GLY A 239 -13.37 -8.50 -9.38
N LYS A 240 -13.04 -9.17 -10.49
CA LYS A 240 -13.21 -10.62 -10.67
C LYS A 240 -11.87 -11.33 -10.55
N MET A 241 -11.89 -12.51 -9.93
CA MET A 241 -10.77 -13.42 -9.82
C MET A 241 -11.24 -14.78 -10.31
N LEU A 242 -10.59 -15.28 -11.36
CA LEU A 242 -10.92 -16.54 -12.02
C LEU A 242 -9.71 -17.46 -11.91
N GLU A 243 -9.90 -18.71 -11.54
CA GLU A 243 -8.85 -19.72 -11.69
C GLU A 243 -8.46 -19.79 -13.17
N ALA A 244 -7.16 -19.72 -13.44
CA ALA A 244 -6.63 -19.87 -14.78
C ALA A 244 -6.20 -21.33 -14.96
N ASP A 245 -6.54 -21.94 -16.10
CA ASP A 245 -6.02 -23.27 -16.43
C ASP A 245 -4.48 -23.22 -16.46
N ASP A 246 -3.85 -24.08 -15.65
CA ASP A 246 -2.39 -24.19 -15.45
C ASP A 246 -1.61 -24.65 -16.70
N ALA A 247 -2.21 -24.59 -17.90
CA ALA A 247 -1.51 -24.84 -19.15
C ALA A 247 -0.48 -23.73 -19.39
N GLN A 248 0.72 -23.94 -18.82
CA GLN A 248 1.90 -23.06 -18.74
C GLN A 248 2.27 -22.34 -20.05
N GLU A 249 1.82 -22.82 -21.21
CA GLU A 249 2.09 -22.20 -22.51
C GLU A 249 1.23 -20.96 -22.81
N GLY A 250 0.02 -20.84 -22.24
CA GLY A 250 -0.92 -19.74 -22.53
C GLY A 250 -0.60 -18.43 -21.81
N LEU A 251 0.16 -18.48 -20.72
CA LEU A 251 0.47 -17.32 -19.86
C LEU A 251 1.63 -16.45 -20.38
N ILE A 252 2.50 -17.04 -21.22
CA ILE A 252 3.76 -16.42 -21.66
C ILE A 252 3.73 -16.10 -23.16
N ARG A 253 2.79 -16.67 -23.92
CA ARG A 253 2.65 -16.45 -25.37
C ARG A 253 1.23 -16.04 -25.76
N LYS A 254 1.00 -14.73 -25.85
CA LYS A 254 0.07 -14.12 -26.80
C LYS A 254 0.68 -12.87 -27.38
#